data_AF-A0AAW2F809-F1
#
_entry.id   AF-A0AAW2F809-F1
#
_cell.length_a   1.000
_cell.length_b   1.000
_cell.length_c   1.000
_cell.angle_alpha   90.00
_cell.angle_beta   90.00
_cell.angle_gamma   90.00
#
_symmetry.space_group_name_H-M   'P 1'
#
loop_
_entity.id
_entity.type
_entity.pdbx_description
1 polymer ?
#
loop_
_entity_poly.entity_id
_entity_poly.type
_entity_poly.pdbx_seq_one_letter_code
_entity_poly.pdbx_strand_id
1 'polypeptide(L)'
;MQRIAGVIMASLLAAQPSMMQDRNCFELYGYDILLSDDLRPWLLEINASPALTGTDNEDQRLKSDLVDDVLNVLDFEGRFSGHEARIGGLDLLWDGGPVWTSCPYPDTNAVSNDLRRLNIFLGAINDRQKQLSLLRNELIEKRKASQNHSPMVQYCLK
;
A
#
# COMPACT_ATOMS: atom_id res chain seq x y z
N MET A 1 3.08 -5.17 -15.60
CA MET A 1 2.59 -4.85 -14.23
C MET A 1 1.77 -3.56 -14.17
N GLN A 2 2.19 -2.44 -14.76
CA GLN A 2 1.40 -1.19 -14.87
C GLN A 2 -0.05 -1.40 -15.39
N ARG A 3 -0.22 -2.31 -16.36
CA ARG A 3 -1.54 -2.67 -16.91
C ARG A 3 -2.48 -3.30 -15.86
N ILE A 4 -1.95 -4.03 -14.88
CA ILE A 4 -2.76 -4.64 -13.79
C ILE A 4 -3.32 -3.54 -12.88
N ALA A 5 -2.50 -2.56 -12.50
CA ALA A 5 -2.98 -1.39 -11.75
C ALA A 5 -4.10 -0.66 -12.51
N GLY A 6 -3.96 -0.54 -13.84
CA GLY A 6 -5.00 0.02 -14.70
C GLY A 6 -6.32 -0.75 -14.63
N VAL A 7 -6.27 -2.10 -14.64
CA VAL A 7 -7.45 -2.96 -14.48
C VAL A 7 -8.13 -2.73 -13.13
N ILE A 8 -7.36 -2.76 -12.03
CA ILE A 8 -7.87 -2.55 -10.66
C ILE A 8 -8.51 -1.17 -10.50
N MET A 9 -7.84 -0.12 -10.97
CA MET A 9 -8.38 1.24 -10.89
C MET A 9 -9.64 1.40 -11.74
N ALA A 10 -9.64 0.87 -12.97
CA ALA A 10 -10.80 0.97 -13.86
C ALA A 10 -12.02 0.24 -13.28
N SER A 11 -11.85 -0.95 -12.70
CA SER A 11 -12.96 -1.69 -12.07
C SER A 11 -13.52 -0.98 -10.84
N LEU A 12 -12.65 -0.46 -9.96
CA LEU A 12 -13.09 0.29 -8.77
C LEU A 12 -13.77 1.61 -9.14
N LEU A 13 -13.23 2.37 -10.10
CA LEU A 13 -13.84 3.61 -10.58
C LEU A 13 -15.21 3.36 -11.23
N ALA A 14 -15.37 2.26 -11.96
CA ALA A 14 -16.65 1.87 -12.55
C ALA A 14 -17.68 1.47 -11.48
N ALA A 15 -17.24 0.86 -10.37
CA ALA A 15 -18.10 0.45 -9.26
C ALA A 15 -18.37 1.57 -8.24
N GLN A 16 -17.54 2.62 -8.20
CA GLN A 16 -17.57 3.70 -7.21
C GLN A 16 -18.98 4.26 -6.91
N PRO A 17 -19.87 4.51 -7.90
CA PRO A 17 -21.20 5.05 -7.62
C PRO A 17 -22.10 4.11 -6.80
N SER A 18 -21.82 2.80 -6.84
CA SER A 18 -22.59 1.75 -6.17
C SER A 18 -21.96 1.30 -4.85
N MET A 19 -20.75 1.77 -4.52
CA MET A 19 -20.04 1.40 -3.30
C MET A 19 -20.53 2.24 -2.12
N MET A 20 -20.92 1.59 -1.04
CA MET A 20 -21.21 2.31 0.21
C MET A 20 -19.90 2.87 0.78
N GLN A 21 -19.87 4.18 1.01
CA GLN A 21 -18.71 4.87 1.57
C GLN A 21 -19.00 5.20 3.04
N ASP A 22 -18.45 4.41 3.95
CA ASP A 22 -18.41 4.72 5.38
C ASP A 22 -16.94 4.89 5.80
N ARG A 23 -16.63 5.98 6.52
CA ARG A 23 -15.27 6.30 6.95
C ARG A 23 -14.69 5.29 7.94
N ASN A 24 -15.55 4.50 8.58
CA ASN A 24 -15.19 3.49 9.55
C ASN A 24 -15.19 2.07 8.98
N CYS A 25 -15.40 1.92 7.67
CA CYS A 25 -15.38 0.65 6.98
C CYS A 25 -14.21 0.56 6.00
N PHE A 26 -13.66 -0.64 5.88
CA PHE A 26 -12.72 -1.01 4.83
C PHE A 26 -13.13 -2.37 4.26
N GLU A 27 -12.74 -2.63 3.02
CA GLU A 27 -13.02 -3.90 2.35
C GLU A 27 -11.77 -4.39 1.63
N LEU A 28 -11.51 -5.70 1.73
CA LEU A 28 -10.40 -6.36 1.06
C LEU A 28 -10.95 -7.14 -0.13
N TYR A 29 -10.54 -6.75 -1.34
CA TYR A 29 -10.93 -7.44 -2.56
C TYR A 29 -9.82 -8.38 -3.05
N GLY A 30 -10.21 -9.60 -3.44
CA GLY A 30 -9.37 -10.52 -4.22
C GLY A 30 -9.60 -10.31 -5.71
N TYR A 31 -8.53 -10.14 -6.48
CA TYR A 31 -8.59 -9.96 -7.93
C TYR A 31 -8.00 -11.18 -8.63
N ASP A 32 -8.83 -11.88 -9.41
CA ASP A 32 -8.40 -13.02 -10.21
C ASP A 32 -8.09 -12.52 -11.62
N ILE A 33 -6.80 -12.50 -11.97
CA ILE A 33 -6.30 -11.93 -13.22
C ILE A 33 -5.53 -13.00 -13.99
N LEU A 34 -5.96 -13.26 -15.22
CA LEU A 34 -5.25 -14.12 -16.16
C LEU A 34 -4.30 -13.28 -17.03
N LEU A 35 -3.08 -13.74 -17.22
CA LEU A 35 -2.12 -13.15 -18.16
C LEU A 35 -2.13 -13.97 -19.45
N SER A 36 -2.36 -13.32 -20.60
CA SER A 36 -2.16 -13.94 -21.91
C SER A 36 -0.68 -14.03 -22.30
N ASP A 37 -0.42 -14.66 -23.44
CA ASP A 37 0.90 -14.83 -24.05
C ASP A 37 1.64 -13.50 -24.31
N ASP A 38 0.91 -12.43 -24.58
CA ASP A 38 1.42 -11.06 -24.70
C ASP A 38 1.50 -10.30 -23.34
N LEU A 39 1.35 -11.01 -22.21
CA LEU A 39 1.27 -10.45 -20.86
C LEU A 39 0.18 -9.38 -20.69
N ARG A 40 -0.91 -9.49 -21.46
CA ARG A 40 -2.11 -8.67 -21.24
C ARG A 40 -2.92 -9.23 -20.07
N PRO A 41 -3.26 -8.40 -19.08
CA PRO A 41 -4.12 -8.82 -17.98
C PRO A 41 -5.58 -8.87 -18.42
N TRP A 42 -6.24 -9.98 -18.11
CA TRP A 42 -7.66 -10.20 -18.26
C TRP A 42 -8.26 -10.41 -16.88
N LEU A 43 -9.17 -9.54 -16.47
CA LEU A 43 -9.91 -9.68 -15.22
C LEU A 43 -10.92 -10.83 -15.37
N LEU A 44 -10.83 -11.83 -14.51
CA LEU A 44 -11.77 -12.94 -14.47
C LEU A 44 -12.92 -12.63 -13.52
N GLU A 45 -12.58 -12.33 -12.26
CA GLU A 45 -13.54 -11.98 -11.22
C GLU A 45 -12.93 -11.09 -10.14
N ILE A 46 -13.81 -10.46 -9.36
CA ILE A 46 -13.46 -9.70 -8.16
C ILE A 46 -14.25 -10.30 -6.99
N ASN A 47 -13.53 -10.77 -5.97
CA ASN A 47 -14.08 -11.38 -4.79
C ASN A 47 -14.08 -10.38 -3.62
N ALA A 48 -15.27 -10.06 -3.10
CA ALA A 48 -15.47 -9.23 -1.91
C ALA A 48 -15.04 -9.91 -0.59
N SER A 49 -14.79 -11.22 -0.64
CA SER A 49 -14.37 -12.02 0.52
C SER A 49 -13.33 -13.07 0.10
N PRO A 50 -12.09 -12.64 -0.20
CA PRO A 50 -11.02 -13.58 -0.52
C PRO A 50 -10.75 -14.55 0.64
N ALA A 51 -10.40 -15.80 0.32
CA ALA A 51 -10.13 -16.82 1.33
C ALA A 51 -8.82 -16.52 2.07
N LEU A 52 -8.87 -16.38 3.40
CA LEU A 52 -7.70 -16.16 4.27
C LEU A 52 -7.29 -17.39 5.09
N THR A 53 -7.95 -18.53 4.88
CA THR A 53 -7.53 -19.81 5.47
C THR A 53 -6.28 -20.32 4.75
N GLY A 54 -5.22 -20.61 5.50
CA GLY A 54 -3.98 -21.17 4.95
C GLY A 54 -4.14 -22.63 4.50
N THR A 55 -3.73 -22.93 3.27
CA THR A 55 -3.73 -24.31 2.74
C THR A 55 -2.39 -25.03 2.95
N ASP A 56 -1.30 -24.28 3.02
CA ASP A 56 0.05 -24.74 3.35
C ASP A 56 0.82 -23.66 4.13
N ASN A 57 2.07 -23.95 4.53
CA ASN A 57 2.87 -23.05 5.35
C ASN A 57 3.21 -21.72 4.64
N GLU A 58 3.44 -21.75 3.32
CA GLU A 58 3.79 -20.55 2.57
C GLU A 58 2.56 -19.68 2.33
N ASP A 59 1.44 -20.29 1.99
CA ASP A 59 0.14 -19.64 1.85
C ASP A 59 -0.32 -19.03 3.19
N GLN A 60 -0.16 -19.77 4.29
CA GLN A 60 -0.46 -19.27 5.63
C GLN A 60 0.42 -18.06 5.98
N ARG A 61 1.71 -18.11 5.65
CA ARG A 61 2.63 -16.99 5.87
C ARG A 61 2.24 -15.77 5.03
N LEU A 62 1.98 -15.95 3.73
CA LEU A 62 1.57 -14.88 2.83
C LEU A 62 0.29 -14.20 3.32
N LYS A 63 -0.72 -14.99 3.70
CA LYS A 63 -2.01 -14.50 4.21
C LYS A 63 -1.86 -13.79 5.55
N SER A 64 -0.99 -14.29 6.43
CA SER A 64 -0.71 -13.64 7.72
C SER A 64 -0.02 -12.29 7.52
N ASP A 65 0.96 -12.23 6.61
CA ASP A 65 1.65 -10.99 6.24
C ASP A 65 0.67 -9.98 5.60
N LEU A 66 -0.25 -10.45 4.75
CA LEU A 66 -1.31 -9.60 4.17
C LEU A 66 -2.21 -8.98 5.25
N VAL A 67 -2.69 -9.78 6.19
CA VAL A 67 -3.56 -9.28 7.27
C VAL A 67 -2.81 -8.30 8.17
N ASP A 68 -1.56 -8.59 8.51
CA ASP A 68 -0.71 -7.68 9.28
C ASP A 68 -0.51 -6.33 8.56
N ASP A 69 -0.26 -6.36 7.24
CA ASP A 69 -0.10 -5.14 6.45
C ASP A 69 -1.41 -4.34 6.33
N VAL A 70 -2.56 -5.00 6.18
CA VAL A 70 -3.88 -4.33 6.21
C VAL A 70 -4.09 -3.62 7.55
N LEU A 71 -3.80 -4.30 8.67
CA LEU A 71 -3.93 -3.69 10.00
C LEU A 71 -2.95 -2.53 10.22
N ASN A 72 -1.75 -2.61 9.64
CA ASN A 72 -0.80 -1.50 9.66
C ASN A 72 -1.33 -0.30 8.87
N VAL A 73 -1.94 -0.49 7.70
CA VAL A 73 -2.55 0.61 6.92
C VAL A 73 -3.69 1.29 7.67
N LEU A 74 -4.53 0.52 8.39
CA LEU A 74 -5.63 1.07 9.18
C LEU A 74 -5.17 1.91 10.38
N ASP A 75 -3.94 1.68 10.84
CA ASP A 75 -3.24 2.50 11.82
C ASP A 75 -4.08 2.89 13.05
N PHE A 76 -4.62 1.88 13.75
CA PHE A 76 -5.43 2.12 14.94
C PHE A 76 -4.70 2.88 16.07
N GLU A 77 -3.37 2.92 16.02
CA GLU A 77 -2.53 3.64 16.97
C GLU A 77 -2.17 5.08 16.52
N GLY A 78 -2.56 5.49 15.31
CA GLY A 78 -2.29 6.82 14.75
C GLY A 78 -0.80 7.13 14.64
N ARG A 79 0.00 6.14 14.24
CA ARG A 79 1.46 6.25 14.14
C ARG A 79 1.89 6.90 12.84
N PHE A 80 1.21 6.61 11.74
CA PHE A 80 1.57 7.04 10.40
C PHE A 80 1.09 8.47 10.11
N SER A 81 1.67 9.07 9.07
CA SER A 81 1.33 10.42 8.64
C SER A 81 0.10 10.49 7.74
N GLY A 82 -0.36 9.35 7.21
CA GLY A 82 -1.45 9.25 6.25
C GLY A 82 -1.03 9.58 4.81
N HIS A 83 0.26 9.83 4.57
CA HIS A 83 0.82 10.19 3.26
C HIS A 83 1.81 9.14 2.75
N GLU A 84 1.92 8.01 3.43
CA GLU A 84 2.78 6.90 3.05
C GLU A 84 2.28 6.29 1.73
N ALA A 85 3.09 6.38 0.68
CA ALA A 85 2.79 5.73 -0.60
C ALA A 85 2.91 4.20 -0.53
N ARG A 86 3.48 3.64 0.54
CA ARG A 86 3.70 2.21 0.72
C ARG A 86 3.74 1.86 2.21
N ILE A 87 3.06 0.78 2.59
CA ILE A 87 3.05 0.23 3.94
C ILE A 87 3.11 -1.30 3.83
N GLY A 88 4.21 -1.90 4.30
CA GLY A 88 4.46 -3.33 4.14
C GLY A 88 4.52 -3.74 2.67
N GLY A 89 3.70 -4.74 2.32
CA GLY A 89 3.48 -5.19 0.95
C GLY A 89 2.42 -4.41 0.17
N LEU A 90 1.76 -3.41 0.77
CA LEU A 90 0.68 -2.65 0.12
C LEU A 90 1.20 -1.34 -0.48
N ASP A 91 0.80 -1.08 -1.72
CA ASP A 91 1.16 0.13 -2.46
C ASP A 91 -0.09 1.01 -2.66
N LEU A 92 0.03 2.31 -2.38
CA LEU A 92 -1.05 3.27 -2.60
C LEU A 92 -1.18 3.59 -4.09
N LEU A 93 -2.30 3.22 -4.71
CA LEU A 93 -2.55 3.48 -6.13
C LEU A 93 -3.32 4.78 -6.40
N TRP A 94 -4.17 5.21 -5.47
CA TRP A 94 -5.11 6.30 -5.69
C TRP A 94 -5.30 7.16 -4.43
N ASP A 95 -5.07 8.46 -4.55
CA ASP A 95 -5.37 9.49 -3.55
C ASP A 95 -5.79 10.78 -4.27
N GLY A 96 -7.10 10.98 -4.42
CA GLY A 96 -7.66 12.06 -5.27
C GLY A 96 -7.31 11.96 -6.76
N GLY A 97 -6.54 10.95 -7.16
CA GLY A 97 -6.02 10.69 -8.49
C GLY A 97 -4.93 9.60 -8.43
N PRO A 98 -4.42 9.13 -9.58
CA PRO A 98 -3.39 8.10 -9.60
C PRO A 98 -2.11 8.56 -8.89
N VAL A 99 -1.57 7.71 -8.01
CA VAL A 99 -0.30 7.96 -7.33
C VAL A 99 0.83 7.45 -8.20
N TRP A 100 1.79 8.34 -8.46
CA TRP A 100 2.93 8.08 -9.34
C TRP A 100 4.19 7.88 -8.52
N THR A 101 5.06 6.98 -8.98
CA THR A 101 6.37 6.75 -8.39
C THR A 101 7.46 6.82 -9.45
N SER A 102 8.60 7.35 -9.06
CA SER A 102 9.84 7.18 -9.81
C SER A 102 10.40 5.80 -9.46
N CYS A 103 10.46 4.88 -10.44
CA CYS A 103 10.96 3.53 -10.20
C CYS A 103 12.33 3.56 -9.49
N PRO A 104 12.50 2.83 -8.37
CA PRO A 104 13.77 2.80 -7.63
C PRO A 104 14.89 2.09 -8.41
N TYR A 105 14.53 1.35 -9.47
CA TYR A 105 15.47 0.76 -10.41
C TYR A 105 15.16 1.30 -11.82
N PRO A 106 15.71 2.46 -12.21
CA PRO A 106 15.56 2.95 -13.57
C PRO A 106 16.28 2.01 -14.53
N ASP A 107 15.58 1.52 -15.55
CA ASP A 107 16.22 0.84 -16.67
C ASP A 107 17.23 1.83 -17.28
N THR A 108 18.52 1.48 -17.32
CA THR A 108 19.61 2.36 -17.80
C THR A 108 19.45 2.78 -19.27
N ASN A 109 18.48 2.20 -19.99
CA ASN A 109 18.19 2.44 -21.40
C ASN A 109 16.82 3.12 -21.65
N ALA A 110 16.06 3.51 -20.62
CA ALA A 110 14.76 4.14 -20.80
C ALA A 110 14.90 5.61 -21.22
N VAL A 111 14.54 5.90 -22.47
CA VAL A 111 14.51 7.25 -23.05
C VAL A 111 13.55 8.15 -22.26
N SER A 112 14.01 9.38 -22.00
CA SER A 112 13.61 10.34 -20.97
C SER A 112 12.17 10.90 -20.98
N ASN A 113 11.23 10.35 -21.75
CA ASN A 113 9.92 10.98 -21.93
C ASN A 113 8.74 10.33 -21.18
N ASP A 114 8.91 9.16 -20.56
CA ASP A 114 7.78 8.44 -19.92
C ASP A 114 8.12 7.86 -18.53
N LEU A 115 8.77 8.69 -17.70
CA LEU A 115 9.26 8.27 -16.37
C LEU A 115 8.17 8.13 -15.30
N ARG A 116 6.93 8.54 -15.59
CA ARG A 116 5.81 8.41 -14.63
C ARG A 116 5.19 7.03 -14.74
N ARG A 117 5.56 6.16 -13.81
CA ARG A 117 4.94 4.85 -13.61
C ARG A 117 4.03 4.92 -12.38
N LEU A 118 2.90 4.24 -12.44
CA LEU A 118 2.00 4.08 -11.29
C LEU A 118 2.78 3.44 -10.14
N ASN A 119 2.44 3.85 -8.93
CA ASN A 119 2.99 3.34 -7.68
C ASN A 119 2.54 1.89 -7.41
N ILE A 120 3.05 0.95 -8.21
CA ILE A 120 2.80 -0.48 -8.10
C ILE A 120 4.13 -1.23 -8.19
N PHE A 121 4.43 -1.98 -7.14
CA PHE A 121 5.63 -2.81 -7.01
C PHE A 121 5.33 -4.30 -7.17
N LEU A 122 4.14 -4.64 -7.68
CA LEU A 122 3.79 -6.01 -8.06
C LEU A 122 4.84 -6.58 -9.02
N GLY A 123 5.42 -7.72 -8.67
CA GLY A 123 6.50 -8.37 -9.42
C GLY A 123 7.91 -7.87 -9.10
N ALA A 124 8.07 -6.88 -8.22
CA ALA A 124 9.37 -6.49 -7.67
C ALA A 124 9.81 -7.46 -6.56
N ILE A 125 11.08 -7.33 -6.14
CA ILE A 125 11.61 -8.07 -4.99
C ILE A 125 10.80 -7.70 -3.74
N ASN A 126 10.29 -8.71 -3.04
CA ASN A 126 9.56 -8.50 -1.78
C ASN A 126 10.52 -8.02 -0.68
N ASP A 127 10.54 -6.72 -0.42
CA ASP A 127 11.32 -6.05 0.61
C ASP A 127 10.47 -5.61 1.82
N ARG A 128 9.28 -6.21 2.01
CA ARG A 128 8.31 -5.91 3.09
C ARG A 128 8.98 -5.67 4.45
N GLN A 129 9.80 -6.62 4.92
CA GLN A 129 10.44 -6.55 6.24
C GLN A 129 11.40 -5.35 6.36
N LYS A 130 12.15 -5.05 5.28
CA LYS A 130 13.03 -3.89 5.25
C LYS A 130 12.22 -2.60 5.24
N GLN A 131 11.15 -2.55 4.46
CA GLN A 131 10.25 -1.40 4.36
C GLN A 131 9.61 -1.08 5.72
N LEU A 132 9.02 -2.08 6.40
CA LEU A 132 8.39 -1.91 7.70
C LEU A 132 9.38 -1.50 8.78
N SER A 133 10.60 -2.07 8.77
CA SER A 133 11.63 -1.68 9.74
C SER A 133 12.12 -0.24 9.55
N LEU A 134 12.25 0.22 8.30
CA LEU A 134 12.56 1.62 7.99
C LEU A 134 11.45 2.56 8.46
N LEU A 135 10.19 2.28 8.12
CA LEU A 135 9.04 3.05 8.59
C LEU A 135 9.02 3.13 10.13
N ARG A 136 9.18 1.99 10.80
CA ARG A 136 9.21 1.96 12.27
C ARG A 136 10.33 2.83 12.85
N ASN A 137 11.52 2.79 12.26
CA ASN A 137 12.64 3.61 12.72
C ASN A 137 12.35 5.10 12.54
N GLU A 138 11.80 5.51 11.39
CA GLU A 138 11.40 6.90 11.14
C GLU A 138 10.36 7.39 12.16
N LEU A 139 9.38 6.55 12.49
CA LEU A 139 8.36 6.85 13.50
C LEU A 139 8.96 7.03 14.90
N ILE A 140 9.92 6.16 15.27
CA ILE A 140 10.63 6.27 16.55
C ILE A 140 11.42 7.57 16.61
N GLU A 141 12.13 7.93 15.55
CA GLU A 141 12.90 9.18 15.49
C GLU A 141 12.01 10.41 15.53
N LYS A 142 10.87 10.42 14.81
CA LYS A 142 9.86 11.49 14.92
C LYS A 142 9.33 11.62 16.34
N ARG A 143 9.03 10.51 17.02
CA ARG A 143 8.54 10.53 18.41
C ARG A 143 9.59 11.09 19.38
N LYS A 144 10.86 10.71 19.23
CA LYS A 144 11.97 11.27 20.02
C LYS A 144 12.14 12.77 19.76
N ALA A 145 12.06 13.21 18.50
CA ALA A 145 12.14 14.62 18.15
C ALA A 145 11.02 15.45 18.79
N SER A 146 9.79 14.94 18.78
CA SER A 146 8.64 15.59 19.44
C SER A 146 8.78 15.65 20.97
N GLN A 147 9.39 14.64 21.59
CA GLN A 147 9.66 14.64 23.04
C GLN A 147 10.76 15.64 23.44
N ASN A 148 11.76 15.84 22.58
CA ASN A 148 12.84 16.81 22.79
C ASN A 148 12.40 18.27 22.53
N HIS A 149 11.21 18.50 21.97
CA HIS A 149 10.69 19.82 21.63
C HIS A 149 9.58 20.33 22.57
N SER A 150 9.32 19.65 23.70
CA SER A 150 8.50 20.24 24.77
C SER A 150 9.26 21.41 25.40
N PRO A 151 8.82 22.68 25.25
CA PRO A 151 9.39 23.74 26.05
C PRO A 151 9.07 23.41 27.50
N MET A 152 10.08 23.51 28.37
CA MET A 152 9.87 23.48 29.81
C MET A 152 8.82 24.54 30.16
N VAL A 153 7.57 24.13 30.38
CA VAL A 153 6.59 24.98 31.08
C VAL A 153 7.03 24.98 32.53
N GLN A 154 7.97 25.87 32.83
CA GLN A 154 8.38 26.17 34.19
C GLN A 154 7.19 26.89 34.83
N TYR A 155 6.36 26.15 35.56
CA TYR A 155 5.37 26.76 36.44
C TYR A 155 6.12 27.63 37.45
N CYS A 156 6.10 28.95 37.24
CA CYS A 156 6.50 29.92 38.25
C CYS A 156 5.33 30.01 39.24
N LEU A 157 5.44 29.25 40.34
CA LEU A 157 4.57 29.46 41.50
C LEU A 157 4.92 30.83 42.09
N LYS A 158 3.94 31.75 42.09
CA LYS A 158 3.97 32.96 42.91
C LYS A 158 3.54 32.63 44.33
#